data_AF-A0A6N3FF46-F1
#
_entry.id   AF-A0A6N3FF46-F1
#
_cell.length_a   1.000
_cell.length_b   1.000
_cell.length_c   1.000
_cell.angle_alpha   90.00
_cell.angle_beta   90.00
_cell.angle_gamma   90.00
#
_symmetry.space_group_name_H-M   'P 1'
#
loop_
_entity.id
_entity.type
_entity.pdbx_description
1 polymer ?
#
loop_
_entity_poly.entity_id
_entity_poly.type
_entity_poly.pdbx_seq_one_letter_code
_entity_poly.pdbx_strand_id
1 'polypeptide(L)'
;MNRRKLKMMLSVITTILVVGSLVSCTKKEDEQAKVDANAQASVAEKAIDLEWDAQPTLGIIKGDYYKAEERFRQGHLGVLEVVQNDNKIVEVEFNEMTRPNYYKRYYQDVPKRNSEYNFDMGLAKGAAWIQSVVKVEKQMIEEQRLTGEFDVVSGASNSIEQAMVPLAEKINAKIGNPDGTKYYAIAEELGGGLTGKLKVLVKDGKIVECRYDEVFANSQDEIEDAELKKYYRLSKYESLQYHEPSRIGFNVQMDELNAKVVETQNMLDLTGLPAIEDTGDYKSSGYTKRNTAWDNYLKLAEKLLNEMKADKVL
;
A
#
# COMPACT_ATOMS: atom_id res chain seq x y z
N MET A 1 -77.10 11.98 14.50
CA MET A 1 -78.21 11.47 15.33
C MET A 1 -78.03 9.95 15.49
N ASN A 2 -77.93 9.46 16.74
CA ASN A 2 -77.93 8.05 17.23
C ASN A 2 -76.90 7.05 16.68
N ARG A 3 -75.92 6.51 17.43
CA ARG A 3 -75.91 5.64 18.64
C ARG A 3 -76.73 4.33 18.55
N ARG A 4 -75.96 3.22 18.57
CA ARG A 4 -76.20 1.89 19.18
C ARG A 4 -77.29 0.99 18.57
N LYS A 5 -76.90 -0.24 18.20
CA LYS A 5 -77.23 -1.44 19.00
C LYS A 5 -76.52 -2.72 18.49
N LEU A 6 -75.90 -3.37 19.47
CA LEU A 6 -75.43 -4.74 19.58
C LEU A 6 -76.56 -5.76 19.33
N LYS A 7 -76.27 -6.88 18.64
CA LYS A 7 -76.70 -8.22 19.08
C LYS A 7 -75.96 -9.36 18.38
N MET A 8 -75.68 -10.35 19.20
CA MET A 8 -74.84 -11.54 19.08
C MET A 8 -75.72 -12.76 18.80
N MET A 9 -75.24 -13.69 17.97
CA MET A 9 -75.51 -15.15 17.94
C MET A 9 -74.80 -15.71 16.67
N LEU A 10 -74.26 -16.91 16.54
CA LEU A 10 -73.77 -17.99 17.41
C LEU A 10 -73.34 -19.10 16.42
N SER A 11 -72.13 -19.67 16.58
CA SER A 11 -71.72 -21.02 16.14
C SER A 11 -71.72 -21.36 14.63
N VAL A 12 -70.52 -21.59 14.06
CA VAL A 12 -70.07 -22.95 13.69
C VAL A 12 -68.55 -23.01 13.85
N ILE A 13 -68.11 -23.98 14.64
CA ILE A 13 -66.72 -24.38 14.86
C ILE A 13 -66.24 -25.14 13.62
N THR A 14 -65.08 -24.77 13.07
CA THR A 14 -64.24 -25.72 12.33
C THR A 14 -62.79 -25.49 12.73
N THR A 15 -62.34 -26.36 13.61
CA THR A 15 -60.94 -26.52 14.02
C THR A 15 -60.17 -27.13 12.85
N ILE A 16 -59.20 -26.40 12.29
CA ILE A 16 -58.07 -27.00 11.58
C ILE A 16 -56.82 -26.59 12.34
N LEU A 17 -56.31 -27.52 13.14
CA LEU A 17 -54.90 -27.54 13.53
C LEU A 17 -54.09 -27.90 12.29
N VAL A 18 -53.18 -27.03 11.87
CA VAL A 18 -51.96 -27.45 11.18
C VAL A 18 -50.78 -26.86 11.95
N VAL A 19 -49.92 -27.80 12.36
CA VAL A 19 -48.68 -27.65 13.11
C VAL A 19 -47.55 -27.30 12.15
N GLY A 20 -46.61 -26.44 12.60
CA GLY A 20 -45.29 -26.22 11.98
C GLY A 20 -45.30 -25.18 10.85
N SER A 21 -44.37 -24.23 10.75
CA SER A 21 -42.96 -24.27 11.16
C SER A 21 -42.40 -22.85 11.33
N LEU A 22 -41.82 -22.58 12.50
CA LEU A 22 -40.87 -21.51 12.74
C LEU A 22 -39.53 -21.89 12.10
N VAL A 23 -39.37 -21.72 10.78
CA VAL A 23 -38.05 -21.76 10.11
C VAL A 23 -38.09 -20.83 8.90
N SER A 24 -37.89 -19.52 9.09
CA SER A 24 -37.72 -18.62 7.94
C SER A 24 -36.87 -17.36 8.19
N CYS A 25 -36.08 -17.29 9.27
CA CYS A 25 -35.16 -16.17 9.47
C CYS A 25 -33.67 -16.53 9.46
N THR A 26 -33.29 -17.80 9.53
CA THR A 26 -31.86 -18.19 9.56
C THR A 26 -31.24 -18.44 8.17
N LYS A 27 -32.03 -18.65 7.11
CA LYS A 27 -31.49 -18.99 5.78
C LYS A 27 -30.93 -17.81 4.98
N LYS A 28 -31.41 -16.58 5.23
CA LYS A 28 -30.98 -15.39 4.47
C LYS A 28 -29.67 -14.79 4.97
N GLU A 29 -29.38 -14.88 6.26
CA GLU A 29 -28.08 -14.44 6.82
C GLU A 29 -26.95 -15.41 6.43
N ASP A 30 -27.23 -16.72 6.37
CA ASP A 30 -26.26 -17.74 5.92
C ASP A 30 -25.93 -17.68 4.43
N GLU A 31 -26.87 -17.27 3.56
CA GLU A 31 -26.61 -17.10 2.13
C GLU A 31 -25.82 -15.81 1.84
N GLN A 32 -26.10 -14.71 2.55
CA GLN A 32 -25.33 -13.47 2.41
C GLN A 32 -23.89 -13.67 2.94
N ALA A 33 -23.72 -14.34 4.09
CA ALA A 33 -22.41 -14.68 4.63
C ALA A 33 -21.61 -15.65 3.72
N LYS A 34 -22.28 -16.54 2.99
CA LYS A 34 -21.63 -17.43 2.00
C LYS A 34 -21.29 -16.72 0.70
N VAL A 35 -22.04 -15.71 0.29
CA VAL A 35 -21.73 -14.88 -0.88
C VAL A 35 -20.57 -13.93 -0.58
N ASP A 36 -20.52 -13.37 0.63
CA ASP A 36 -19.39 -12.54 1.09
C ASP A 36 -18.13 -13.37 1.36
N ALA A 37 -18.26 -14.58 1.91
CA ALA A 37 -17.14 -15.52 2.06
C ALA A 37 -16.62 -16.06 0.71
N ASN A 38 -17.49 -16.29 -0.29
CA ASN A 38 -17.05 -16.70 -1.63
C ASN A 38 -16.46 -15.55 -2.46
N ALA A 39 -16.84 -14.30 -2.20
CA ALA A 39 -16.20 -13.13 -2.79
C ALA A 39 -14.84 -12.82 -2.14
N GLN A 40 -14.66 -13.16 -0.86
CA GLN A 40 -13.38 -13.05 -0.15
C GLN A 40 -12.44 -14.25 -0.38
N ALA A 41 -12.96 -15.41 -0.77
CA ALA A 41 -12.18 -16.61 -1.05
C ALA A 41 -11.54 -16.64 -2.46
N SER A 42 -11.99 -15.82 -3.41
CA SER A 42 -11.61 -16.01 -4.82
C SER A 42 -10.32 -15.32 -5.28
N VAL A 43 -9.49 -14.79 -4.38
CA VAL A 43 -8.17 -14.23 -4.75
C VAL A 43 -7.02 -15.01 -4.11
N ALA A 44 -7.27 -15.79 -3.06
CA ALA A 44 -6.21 -16.33 -2.19
C ALA A 44 -5.72 -17.75 -2.52
N GLU A 45 -6.21 -18.44 -3.56
CA GLU A 45 -5.91 -19.89 -3.73
C GLU A 45 -5.24 -20.30 -5.04
N LYS A 46 -4.92 -19.36 -5.94
CA LYS A 46 -4.03 -19.66 -7.07
C LYS A 46 -2.71 -18.96 -6.83
N ALA A 47 -1.77 -19.67 -6.20
CA ALA A 47 -0.37 -19.32 -6.29
C ALA A 47 -0.03 -19.12 -7.77
N ILE A 48 0.25 -17.87 -8.15
CA ILE A 48 0.80 -17.58 -9.46
C ILE A 48 2.24 -18.07 -9.46
N ASP A 49 2.61 -18.83 -10.48
CA ASP A 49 3.99 -19.26 -10.71
C ASP A 49 4.78 -18.09 -11.33
N LEU A 50 4.85 -16.99 -10.58
CA LEU A 50 5.55 -15.76 -10.95
C LEU A 50 6.33 -15.27 -9.74
N GLU A 51 7.62 -15.08 -9.93
CA GLU A 51 8.54 -14.62 -8.89
C GLU A 51 8.98 -13.18 -9.15
N TRP A 52 8.99 -12.38 -8.09
CA TRP A 52 9.63 -11.07 -8.02
C TRP A 52 9.96 -10.75 -6.56
N ASP A 53 10.98 -9.91 -6.38
CA ASP A 53 11.35 -9.37 -5.09
C ASP A 53 11.31 -7.83 -5.20
N ALA A 54 10.36 -7.24 -4.49
CA ALA A 54 10.21 -5.78 -4.36
C ALA A 54 10.41 -5.33 -2.91
N GLN A 55 11.03 -6.16 -2.06
CA GLN A 55 11.31 -5.79 -0.68
C GLN A 55 12.23 -4.55 -0.63
N PRO A 56 12.01 -3.66 0.35
CA PRO A 56 12.96 -2.59 0.64
C PRO A 56 14.35 -3.16 0.94
N THR A 57 15.40 -2.48 0.46
CA THR A 57 16.77 -2.83 0.86
C THR A 57 16.97 -2.50 2.34
N LEU A 58 17.35 -3.50 3.14
CA LEU A 58 17.53 -3.33 4.59
C LEU A 58 18.70 -2.40 4.94
N GLY A 59 18.58 -1.73 6.08
CA GLY A 59 19.55 -0.76 6.57
C GLY A 59 19.27 0.66 6.07
N ILE A 60 20.22 1.57 6.28
CA ILE A 60 20.11 2.97 5.89
C ILE A 60 20.63 3.16 4.47
N ILE A 61 19.82 3.81 3.63
CA ILE A 61 20.21 4.36 2.34
C ILE A 61 20.13 5.88 2.44
N LYS A 62 21.17 6.57 1.98
CA LYS A 62 21.19 8.04 1.94
C LYS A 62 21.97 8.53 0.74
N GLY A 63 21.69 9.75 0.31
CA GLY A 63 22.43 10.37 -0.79
C GLY A 63 21.74 11.57 -1.42
N ASP A 64 22.27 12.00 -2.55
CA ASP A 64 21.64 12.97 -3.43
C ASP A 64 20.43 12.36 -4.11
N TYR A 65 19.31 13.09 -4.07
CA TYR A 65 18.03 12.63 -4.57
C TYR A 65 17.73 13.17 -5.96
N TYR A 66 17.29 12.30 -6.86
CA TYR A 66 16.80 12.67 -8.18
C TYR A 66 15.45 12.03 -8.43
N LYS A 67 14.50 12.83 -8.91
CA LYS A 67 13.15 12.37 -9.28
C LYS A 67 12.79 12.87 -10.66
N ALA A 68 12.17 12.00 -11.44
CA ALA A 68 11.45 12.36 -12.65
C ALA A 68 10.08 11.69 -12.64
N GLU A 69 9.04 12.46 -12.96
CA GLU A 69 7.70 11.95 -13.13
C GLU A 69 7.07 12.51 -14.40
N GLU A 70 6.34 11.67 -15.12
CA GLU A 70 5.68 12.08 -16.35
C GLU A 70 4.51 11.17 -16.68
N ARG A 71 3.47 11.76 -17.28
CA ARG A 71 2.40 10.97 -17.86
C ARG A 71 2.82 10.42 -19.21
N PHE A 72 2.75 9.11 -19.35
CA PHE A 72 3.02 8.41 -20.59
C PHE A 72 1.80 7.63 -21.05
N ARG A 73 1.83 7.20 -22.31
CA ARG A 73 0.71 6.52 -22.96
C ARG A 73 -0.58 7.36 -22.82
N GLN A 74 -1.74 6.70 -22.80
CA GLN A 74 -3.07 7.28 -22.61
C GLN A 74 -3.29 7.84 -21.18
N GLY A 75 -2.25 8.26 -20.45
CA GLY A 75 -2.34 8.98 -19.18
C GLY A 75 -1.84 8.27 -17.93
N HIS A 76 -1.11 7.16 -18.04
CA HIS A 76 -0.46 6.52 -16.89
C HIS A 76 0.65 7.43 -16.37
N LEU A 77 0.89 7.49 -15.07
CA LEU A 77 1.96 8.34 -14.49
C LEU A 77 3.13 7.46 -14.08
N GLY A 78 4.28 7.64 -14.70
CA GLY A 78 5.52 7.00 -14.28
C GLY A 78 6.25 7.91 -13.30
N VAL A 79 6.80 7.32 -12.25
CA VAL A 79 7.63 8.01 -11.25
C VAL A 79 8.90 7.20 -11.09
N LEU A 80 10.04 7.80 -11.41
CA LEU A 80 11.35 7.22 -11.20
C LEU A 80 12.11 8.05 -10.17
N GLU A 81 12.62 7.37 -9.16
CA GLU A 81 13.45 7.92 -8.10
C GLU A 81 14.83 7.26 -8.14
N VAL A 82 15.88 8.06 -8.05
CA VAL A 82 17.27 7.59 -8.03
C VAL A 82 18.01 8.28 -6.90
N VAL A 83 18.80 7.51 -6.16
CA VAL A 83 19.66 8.01 -5.09
C VAL A 83 21.11 7.76 -5.46
N GLN A 84 21.93 8.81 -5.37
CA GLN A 84 23.36 8.72 -5.58
C GLN A 84 24.12 9.02 -4.29
N ASN A 85 25.02 8.15 -3.88
CA ASN A 85 25.90 8.36 -2.74
C ASN A 85 27.35 8.09 -3.15
N ASP A 86 28.27 9.03 -2.87
CA ASP A 86 29.67 8.94 -3.27
C ASP A 86 29.87 8.59 -4.75
N ASN A 87 29.12 9.27 -5.63
CA ASN A 87 29.05 9.05 -7.07
C ASN A 87 28.52 7.67 -7.51
N LYS A 88 28.05 6.83 -6.58
CA LYS A 88 27.44 5.53 -6.90
C LYS A 88 25.92 5.61 -6.83
N ILE A 89 25.26 4.95 -7.77
CA ILE A 89 23.82 4.70 -7.70
C ILE A 89 23.60 3.68 -6.59
N VAL A 90 22.86 4.06 -5.55
CA VAL A 90 22.59 3.20 -4.37
C VAL A 90 21.14 2.77 -4.26
N GLU A 91 20.22 3.48 -4.92
CA GLU A 91 18.82 3.10 -5.02
C GLU A 91 18.24 3.59 -6.34
N VAL A 92 17.41 2.75 -6.96
CA VAL A 92 16.58 3.08 -8.12
C VAL A 92 15.21 2.47 -7.84
N GLU A 93 14.18 3.29 -7.78
CA GLU A 93 12.81 2.83 -7.55
C GLU A 93 11.88 3.44 -8.60
N PHE A 94 11.24 2.59 -9.37
CA PHE A 94 10.24 2.96 -10.34
C PHE A 94 8.85 2.48 -9.88
N ASN A 95 7.90 3.39 -9.94
CA ASN A 95 6.49 3.08 -9.80
C ASN A 95 5.69 3.63 -10.98
N GLU A 96 4.55 3.01 -11.25
CA GLU A 96 3.59 3.50 -12.21
C GLU A 96 2.22 3.58 -11.55
N MET A 97 1.62 4.76 -11.57
CA MET A 97 0.21 4.92 -11.28
C MET A 97 -0.60 4.61 -12.54
N THR A 98 -1.60 3.75 -12.37
CA THR A 98 -2.64 3.55 -13.37
C THR A 98 -3.34 4.88 -13.70
N ARG A 99 -3.71 5.06 -14.97
CA ARG A 99 -4.31 6.32 -15.44
C ARG A 99 -5.65 6.63 -14.75
N PRO A 100 -6.08 7.90 -14.67
CA PRO A 100 -7.35 8.28 -14.03
C PRO A 100 -8.58 7.62 -14.64
N ASN A 101 -8.56 7.35 -15.95
CA ASN A 101 -9.62 6.67 -16.68
C ASN A 101 -9.25 5.21 -17.01
N TYR A 102 -8.54 4.52 -16.11
CA TYR A 102 -8.27 3.10 -16.27
C TYR A 102 -9.57 2.31 -16.39
N TYR A 103 -9.59 1.31 -17.27
CA TYR A 103 -10.82 0.63 -17.67
C TYR A 103 -11.44 -0.21 -16.55
N LYS A 104 -10.60 -0.78 -15.67
CA LYS A 104 -11.05 -1.40 -14.42
C LYS A 104 -11.06 -0.31 -13.35
N ARG A 105 -12.25 0.21 -12.99
CA ARG A 105 -12.42 1.31 -12.02
C ARG A 105 -11.65 1.09 -10.71
N TYR A 106 -11.55 -0.16 -10.29
CA TYR A 106 -10.78 -0.60 -9.13
C TYR A 106 -9.30 -0.18 -9.16
N TYR A 107 -8.71 -0.01 -10.35
CA TYR A 107 -7.32 0.42 -10.56
C TYR A 107 -7.26 1.78 -11.27
N GLN A 108 -8.06 2.77 -10.85
CA GLN A 108 -7.90 4.15 -11.33
C GLN A 108 -7.05 4.92 -10.33
N ASP A 109 -5.97 5.55 -10.81
CA ASP A 109 -5.00 6.28 -9.97
C ASP A 109 -4.38 5.42 -8.85
N VAL A 110 -4.21 4.13 -9.12
CA VAL A 110 -3.63 3.16 -8.18
C VAL A 110 -2.17 2.89 -8.53
N PRO A 111 -1.24 2.90 -7.55
CA PRO A 111 0.15 2.49 -7.74
C PRO A 111 0.23 1.01 -8.07
N LYS A 112 1.16 0.63 -8.96
CA LYS A 112 1.30 -0.79 -9.33
C LYS A 112 2.26 -1.56 -8.44
N ARG A 113 3.30 -0.93 -7.89
CA ARG A 113 4.46 -1.63 -7.30
C ARG A 113 4.09 -2.69 -6.28
N ASN A 114 3.39 -2.32 -5.23
CA ASN A 114 3.03 -3.20 -4.12
C ASN A 114 1.50 -3.35 -3.96
N SER A 115 0.76 -3.32 -5.08
CA SER A 115 -0.70 -3.52 -5.10
C SER A 115 -1.12 -4.82 -5.79
N GLU A 116 -2.40 -5.17 -5.64
CA GLU A 116 -3.02 -6.36 -6.23
C GLU A 116 -2.95 -6.38 -7.76
N TYR A 117 -2.62 -5.24 -8.39
CA TYR A 117 -2.46 -5.13 -9.83
C TYR A 117 -1.51 -6.18 -10.40
N ASN A 118 -0.39 -6.45 -9.74
CA ASN A 118 0.60 -7.42 -10.24
C ASN A 118 0.06 -8.85 -10.24
N PHE A 119 -0.72 -9.21 -9.23
CA PHE A 119 -1.36 -10.52 -9.14
C PHE A 119 -2.43 -10.69 -10.23
N ASP A 120 -3.31 -9.70 -10.39
CA ASP A 120 -4.33 -9.70 -11.44
C ASP A 120 -3.72 -9.77 -12.84
N MET A 121 -2.64 -8.99 -13.08
CA MET A 121 -1.93 -9.01 -14.35
C MET A 121 -1.23 -10.35 -14.58
N GLY A 122 -0.59 -10.89 -13.55
CA GLY A 122 0.05 -12.20 -13.57
C GLY A 122 -0.91 -13.32 -13.94
N LEU A 123 -2.07 -13.39 -13.27
CA LEU A 123 -3.14 -14.36 -13.57
C LEU A 123 -3.68 -14.22 -15.00
N ALA A 124 -3.83 -12.99 -15.49
CA ALA A 124 -4.42 -12.73 -16.81
C ALA A 124 -3.44 -12.91 -17.97
N LYS A 125 -2.13 -12.68 -17.75
CA LYS A 125 -1.14 -12.57 -18.83
C LYS A 125 0.07 -13.47 -18.70
N GLY A 126 0.25 -14.16 -17.57
CA GLY A 126 1.43 -14.98 -17.30
C GLY A 126 2.72 -14.18 -17.06
N ALA A 127 2.60 -12.88 -16.83
CA ALA A 127 3.71 -12.00 -16.43
C ALA A 127 3.15 -10.82 -15.65
N ALA A 128 3.84 -10.41 -14.58
CA ALA A 128 3.50 -9.23 -13.81
C ALA A 128 4.39 -8.05 -14.22
N TRP A 129 3.84 -6.84 -14.14
CA TRP A 129 4.55 -5.60 -14.48
C TRP A 129 5.83 -5.45 -13.65
N ILE A 130 5.74 -5.71 -12.34
CA ILE A 130 6.84 -5.55 -11.39
C ILE A 130 8.06 -6.41 -11.72
N GLN A 131 7.90 -7.56 -12.39
CA GLN A 131 9.01 -8.46 -12.71
C GLN A 131 10.06 -7.81 -13.61
N SER A 132 9.64 -7.02 -14.60
CA SER A 132 10.60 -6.27 -15.44
C SER A 132 11.18 -5.08 -14.69
N VAL A 133 10.37 -4.45 -13.84
CA VAL A 133 10.79 -3.25 -13.10
C VAL A 133 11.94 -3.56 -12.15
N VAL A 134 11.77 -4.52 -11.24
CA VAL A 134 12.81 -4.87 -10.26
C VAL A 134 14.05 -5.44 -10.95
N LYS A 135 13.87 -6.14 -12.08
CA LYS A 135 14.99 -6.63 -12.91
C LYS A 135 15.81 -5.49 -13.52
N VAL A 136 15.15 -4.43 -13.98
CA VAL A 136 15.83 -3.27 -14.58
C VAL A 136 16.45 -2.37 -13.50
N GLU A 137 15.76 -2.14 -12.38
CA GLU A 137 16.31 -1.43 -11.21
C GLU A 137 17.63 -2.08 -10.76
N LYS A 138 17.63 -3.41 -10.64
CA LYS A 138 18.83 -4.18 -10.29
C LYS A 138 19.96 -4.00 -11.31
N GLN A 139 19.68 -4.10 -12.61
CA GLN A 139 20.69 -3.84 -13.64
C GLN A 139 21.24 -2.41 -13.56
N MET A 140 20.39 -1.40 -13.33
CA MET A 140 20.84 -0.01 -13.20
C MET A 140 21.81 0.19 -12.02
N ILE A 141 21.52 -0.46 -10.89
CA ILE A 141 22.37 -0.42 -9.69
C ILE A 141 23.66 -1.23 -9.92
N GLU A 142 23.58 -2.48 -10.41
CA GLU A 142 24.76 -3.35 -10.57
C GLU A 142 25.72 -2.82 -11.64
N GLU A 143 25.19 -2.29 -12.73
CA GLU A 143 25.98 -1.77 -13.85
C GLU A 143 26.33 -0.28 -13.70
N GLN A 144 25.80 0.38 -12.66
CA GLN A 144 26.02 1.80 -12.38
C GLN A 144 25.70 2.71 -13.58
N ARG A 145 24.58 2.43 -14.26
CA ARG A 145 24.07 3.22 -15.38
C ARG A 145 22.55 3.33 -15.35
N LEU A 146 22.02 4.48 -15.75
CA LEU A 146 20.57 4.70 -15.84
C LEU A 146 20.00 4.49 -17.24
N THR A 147 20.84 4.49 -18.27
CA THR A 147 20.41 4.50 -19.67
C THR A 147 21.03 3.35 -20.46
N GLY A 148 20.46 3.07 -21.62
CA GLY A 148 20.89 2.01 -22.53
C GLY A 148 19.87 0.87 -22.60
N GLU A 149 20.29 -0.24 -23.18
CA GLU A 149 19.46 -1.44 -23.28
C GLU A 149 19.46 -2.20 -21.95
N PHE A 150 18.32 -2.75 -21.58
CA PHE A 150 18.17 -3.54 -20.36
C PHE A 150 17.38 -4.80 -20.66
N ASP A 151 17.72 -5.87 -19.96
CA ASP A 151 16.96 -7.11 -20.04
C ASP A 151 15.63 -6.96 -19.32
N VAL A 152 14.55 -7.34 -20.01
CA VAL A 152 13.17 -7.28 -19.52
C VAL A 152 12.52 -8.66 -19.52
N VAL A 153 11.38 -8.80 -18.86
CA VAL A 153 10.55 -10.00 -18.91
C VAL A 153 9.54 -9.85 -20.05
N SER A 154 9.44 -10.88 -20.89
CA SER A 154 8.47 -10.91 -21.99
C SER A 154 7.04 -10.72 -21.47
N GLY A 155 6.29 -9.80 -22.08
CA GLY A 155 4.94 -9.43 -21.61
C GLY A 155 4.89 -8.30 -20.58
N ALA A 156 6.03 -7.84 -20.06
CA ALA A 156 6.14 -6.77 -19.06
C ALA A 156 7.10 -5.62 -19.46
N SER A 157 7.53 -5.53 -20.72
CA SER A 157 8.53 -4.53 -21.17
C SER A 157 7.98 -3.13 -21.47
N ASN A 158 6.72 -3.01 -21.90
CA ASN A 158 6.17 -1.73 -22.41
C ASN A 158 6.36 -0.55 -21.46
N SER A 159 6.24 -0.76 -20.14
CA SER A 159 6.37 0.33 -19.16
C SER A 159 7.84 0.72 -18.94
N ILE A 160 8.76 -0.22 -19.16
CA ILE A 160 10.19 0.04 -19.14
C ILE A 160 10.55 0.96 -20.32
N GLU A 161 10.17 0.53 -21.52
CA GLU A 161 10.50 1.22 -22.77
C GLU A 161 9.85 2.60 -22.88
N GLN A 162 8.58 2.74 -22.46
CA GLN A 162 7.79 3.96 -22.67
C GLN A 162 7.82 4.93 -21.49
N ALA A 163 8.31 4.51 -20.32
CA ALA A 163 8.30 5.35 -19.13
C ALA A 163 9.62 5.29 -18.36
N MET A 164 10.01 4.12 -17.84
CA MET A 164 11.18 4.03 -16.98
C MET A 164 12.45 4.53 -17.67
N VAL A 165 12.76 4.07 -18.89
CA VAL A 165 13.95 4.49 -19.63
C VAL A 165 13.91 5.98 -20.01
N PRO A 166 12.82 6.53 -20.60
CA PRO A 166 12.72 7.98 -20.84
C PRO A 166 12.87 8.83 -19.58
N LEU A 167 12.33 8.41 -18.44
CA LEU A 167 12.52 9.10 -17.16
C LEU A 167 13.98 8.99 -16.69
N ALA A 168 14.60 7.83 -16.88
CA ALA A 168 16.00 7.60 -16.54
C ALA A 168 16.93 8.48 -17.38
N GLU A 169 16.64 8.71 -18.67
CA GLU A 169 17.38 9.66 -19.51
C GLU A 169 17.31 11.10 -18.96
N LYS A 170 16.14 11.52 -18.49
CA LYS A 170 15.95 12.84 -17.86
C LYS A 170 16.74 12.99 -16.56
N ILE A 171 16.79 11.94 -15.74
CA ILE A 171 17.59 11.92 -14.52
C ILE A 171 19.09 11.90 -14.87
N ASN A 172 19.49 11.05 -15.81
CA ASN A 172 20.87 10.90 -16.25
C ASN A 172 21.47 12.21 -16.78
N ALA A 173 20.66 13.06 -17.42
CA ALA A 173 21.09 14.40 -17.86
C ALA A 173 21.44 15.36 -16.70
N LYS A 174 21.01 15.05 -15.47
CA LYS A 174 21.22 15.87 -14.26
C LYS A 174 22.10 15.19 -13.22
N ILE A 175 22.47 13.93 -13.41
CA ILE A 175 23.28 13.19 -12.45
C ILE A 175 24.63 13.90 -12.22
N GLY A 176 25.07 13.96 -10.96
CA GLY A 176 26.23 14.75 -10.55
C GLY A 176 25.97 16.26 -10.38
N ASN A 177 24.77 16.74 -10.70
CA ASN A 177 24.32 18.12 -10.42
C ASN A 177 23.03 18.11 -9.60
N PRO A 178 23.08 17.65 -8.32
CA PRO A 178 21.90 17.56 -7.47
C PRO A 178 21.31 18.94 -7.16
N ASP A 179 19.99 18.99 -6.94
CA ASP A 179 19.27 20.25 -6.64
C ASP A 179 19.31 20.64 -5.15
N GLY A 180 20.14 19.96 -4.36
CA GLY A 180 20.26 20.11 -2.92
C GLY A 180 19.33 19.21 -2.10
N THR A 181 18.40 18.49 -2.71
CA THR A 181 17.53 17.55 -2.00
C THR A 181 18.33 16.31 -1.57
N LYS A 182 18.30 16.01 -0.28
CA LYS A 182 18.93 14.83 0.33
C LYS A 182 17.88 13.77 0.63
N TYR A 183 18.18 12.54 0.24
CA TYR A 183 17.39 11.35 0.52
C TYR A 183 17.96 10.64 1.74
N TYR A 184 17.07 10.22 2.63
CA TYR A 184 17.36 9.33 3.75
C TYR A 184 16.25 8.30 3.84
N ALA A 185 16.59 7.02 3.81
CA ALA A 185 15.66 5.95 4.10
C ALA A 185 16.28 4.92 5.03
N ILE A 186 15.43 4.22 5.78
CA ILE A 186 15.79 3.05 6.57
C ILE A 186 14.73 1.98 6.37
N ALA A 187 15.17 0.74 6.20
CA ALA A 187 14.29 -0.42 6.27
C ALA A 187 14.79 -1.48 7.25
N GLU A 188 13.88 -2.03 8.04
CA GLU A 188 14.17 -3.11 9.00
C GLU A 188 13.04 -4.14 9.03
N GLU A 189 13.40 -5.40 9.28
CA GLU A 189 12.45 -6.45 9.59
C GLU A 189 11.76 -6.16 10.93
N LEU A 190 10.44 -6.16 10.93
CA LEU A 190 9.61 -5.88 12.11
C LEU A 190 9.17 -7.16 12.84
N GLY A 191 9.39 -8.33 12.24
CA GLY A 191 8.82 -9.61 12.64
C GLY A 191 7.45 -9.86 12.00
N GLY A 192 6.93 -11.09 12.14
CA GLY A 192 5.61 -11.46 11.62
C GLY A 192 5.46 -11.41 10.09
N GLY A 193 6.58 -11.36 9.34
CA GLY A 193 6.58 -11.22 7.89
C GLY A 193 6.37 -9.79 7.39
N LEU A 194 6.74 -8.78 8.18
CA LEU A 194 6.69 -7.36 7.79
C LEU A 194 8.08 -6.72 7.76
N THR A 195 8.30 -5.90 6.75
CA THR A 195 9.44 -4.99 6.63
C THR A 195 8.94 -3.55 6.69
N GLY A 196 9.40 -2.77 7.66
CA GLY A 196 9.10 -1.35 7.73
C GLY A 196 10.05 -0.56 6.85
N LYS A 197 9.55 0.37 6.02
CA LYS A 197 10.36 1.33 5.24
C LYS A 197 9.97 2.73 5.64
N LEU A 198 10.94 3.52 6.10
CA LEU A 198 10.79 4.95 6.33
C LEU A 198 11.69 5.71 5.36
N LYS A 199 11.12 6.61 4.56
CA LYS A 199 11.80 7.54 3.66
C LYS A 199 11.57 8.97 4.13
N VAL A 200 12.61 9.79 4.11
CA VAL A 200 12.60 11.22 4.42
C VAL A 200 13.38 11.97 3.34
N LEU A 201 12.79 13.04 2.81
CA LEU A 201 13.50 13.99 1.96
C LEU A 201 13.76 15.27 2.73
N VAL A 202 15.00 15.75 2.65
CA VAL A 202 15.43 16.99 3.29
C VAL A 202 15.92 17.96 2.22
N LYS A 203 15.45 19.20 2.27
CA LYS A 203 15.89 20.28 1.37
C LYS A 203 16.06 21.56 2.18
N ASP A 204 17.19 22.24 2.00
CA ASP A 204 17.51 23.50 2.68
C ASP A 204 17.34 23.45 4.21
N GLY A 205 17.78 22.35 4.82
CA GLY A 205 17.67 22.15 6.28
C GLY A 205 16.28 21.75 6.78
N LYS A 206 15.34 21.44 5.87
CA LYS A 206 13.94 21.13 6.23
C LYS A 206 13.50 19.81 5.65
N ILE A 207 12.74 19.06 6.44
CA ILE A 207 12.00 17.89 5.99
C ILE A 207 10.88 18.37 5.05
N VAL A 208 10.92 17.89 3.80
CA VAL A 208 9.91 18.19 2.77
C VAL A 208 9.03 16.99 2.43
N GLU A 209 9.43 15.79 2.88
CA GLU A 209 8.66 14.56 2.74
C GLU A 209 9.05 13.57 3.85
N CYS A 210 8.08 12.86 4.43
CA CYS A 210 8.25 11.77 5.37
C CYS A 210 7.23 10.67 5.05
N ARG A 211 7.67 9.54 4.52
CA ARG A 211 6.82 8.43 4.05
C ARG A 211 7.16 7.17 4.81
N TYR A 212 6.16 6.58 5.44
CA TYR A 212 6.28 5.31 6.14
C TYR A 212 5.36 4.27 5.51
N ASP A 213 5.86 3.05 5.37
CA ASP A 213 5.10 1.90 4.90
C ASP A 213 5.57 0.61 5.61
N GLU A 214 4.70 -0.39 5.61
CA GLU A 214 5.02 -1.75 6.02
C GLU A 214 4.71 -2.70 4.86
N VAL A 215 5.73 -3.39 4.38
CA VAL A 215 5.67 -4.30 3.24
C VAL A 215 5.60 -5.74 3.75
N PHE A 216 4.63 -6.51 3.26
CA PHE A 216 4.51 -7.93 3.57
C PHE A 216 5.59 -8.74 2.85
N ALA A 217 6.03 -9.81 3.50
CA ALA A 217 7.07 -10.71 3.00
C ALA A 217 6.76 -11.30 1.62
N ASN A 218 7.81 -11.78 0.94
CA ASN A 218 7.69 -12.32 -0.41
C ASN A 218 7.03 -13.71 -0.45
N SER A 219 7.09 -14.45 0.67
CA SER A 219 6.42 -15.73 0.84
C SER A 219 5.31 -15.65 1.88
N GLN A 220 4.22 -16.36 1.62
CA GLN A 220 3.14 -16.53 2.59
C GLN A 220 3.58 -17.28 3.85
N ASP A 221 4.63 -18.10 3.76
CA ASP A 221 5.13 -18.89 4.90
C ASP A 221 5.93 -18.05 5.90
N GLU A 222 6.42 -16.89 5.47
CA GLU A 222 7.12 -15.93 6.32
C GLU A 222 6.16 -15.02 7.11
N ILE A 223 4.87 -15.04 6.76
CA ILE A 223 3.83 -14.26 7.43
C ILE A 223 3.18 -15.15 8.50
N GLU A 224 3.36 -14.77 9.76
CA GLU A 224 2.89 -15.58 10.90
C GLU A 224 1.37 -15.61 11.03
N ASP A 225 0.71 -14.47 10.80
CA ASP A 225 -0.74 -14.35 10.87
C ASP A 225 -1.39 -14.93 9.61
N ALA A 226 -2.17 -15.99 9.79
CA ALA A 226 -2.88 -16.68 8.73
C ALA A 226 -3.82 -15.76 7.92
N GLU A 227 -4.43 -14.75 8.56
CA GLU A 227 -5.34 -13.81 7.88
C GLU A 227 -4.58 -12.81 6.99
N LEU A 228 -3.30 -12.59 7.29
CA LEU A 228 -2.44 -11.65 6.57
C LEU A 228 -1.65 -12.30 5.44
N LYS A 229 -1.55 -13.63 5.39
CA LYS A 229 -0.81 -14.37 4.33
C LYS A 229 -1.21 -13.97 2.92
N LYS A 230 -2.50 -13.66 2.71
CA LYS A 230 -3.02 -13.21 1.40
C LYS A 230 -2.43 -11.90 0.89
N TYR A 231 -1.78 -11.11 1.76
CA TYR A 231 -1.17 -9.83 1.40
C TYR A 231 0.33 -9.94 1.06
N TYR A 232 0.89 -11.15 0.96
CA TYR A 232 2.28 -11.35 0.55
C TYR A 232 2.66 -10.52 -0.69
N ARG A 233 3.86 -9.92 -0.69
CA ARG A 233 4.38 -8.99 -1.71
C ARG A 233 3.56 -7.70 -1.93
N LEU A 234 2.58 -7.42 -1.08
CA LEU A 234 1.87 -6.15 -1.05
C LEU A 234 2.43 -5.27 0.06
N SER A 235 2.05 -3.99 0.07
CA SER A 235 2.28 -3.12 1.21
C SER A 235 0.98 -2.64 1.81
N LYS A 236 1.01 -2.29 3.10
CA LYS A 236 -0.17 -1.75 3.79
C LYS A 236 -0.62 -0.42 3.19
N TYR A 237 0.31 0.38 2.68
CA TYR A 237 0.00 1.66 2.05
C TYR A 237 -0.59 1.49 0.64
N GLU A 238 -0.02 0.64 -0.21
CA GLU A 238 -0.39 0.54 -1.63
C GLU A 238 -1.48 -0.50 -1.93
N SER A 239 -1.70 -1.47 -1.04
CA SER A 239 -2.77 -2.47 -1.18
C SER A 239 -4.14 -1.82 -1.10
N LEU A 240 -4.99 -2.14 -2.08
CA LEU A 240 -6.38 -1.69 -2.11
C LEU A 240 -7.29 -2.56 -1.24
N GLN A 241 -6.86 -3.77 -0.89
CA GLN A 241 -7.63 -4.73 -0.10
C GLN A 241 -7.16 -4.81 1.35
N TYR A 242 -6.05 -4.15 1.71
CA TYR A 242 -5.57 -4.20 3.08
C TYR A 242 -6.56 -3.52 4.03
N HIS A 243 -7.01 -4.29 5.00
CA HIS A 243 -7.90 -3.83 6.06
C HIS A 243 -7.12 -3.60 7.33
N GLU A 244 -6.85 -2.33 7.60
CA GLU A 244 -6.16 -1.89 8.81
C GLU A 244 -7.05 -2.11 10.07
N PRO A 245 -6.59 -2.90 11.06
CA PRO A 245 -7.36 -3.24 12.26
C PRO A 245 -7.86 -2.06 13.09
N SER A 246 -7.17 -0.91 13.05
CA SER A 246 -7.61 0.33 13.70
C SER A 246 -8.85 0.97 13.05
N ARG A 247 -9.34 0.42 11.93
CA ARG A 247 -10.51 0.88 11.15
C ARG A 247 -10.40 2.28 10.55
N ILE A 248 -9.17 2.73 10.34
CA ILE A 248 -8.81 3.89 9.54
C ILE A 248 -7.74 3.44 8.54
N GLY A 249 -7.85 3.89 7.29
CA GLY A 249 -6.93 3.45 6.23
C GLY A 249 -5.48 3.69 6.61
N PHE A 250 -4.61 2.69 6.43
CA PHE A 250 -3.18 2.83 6.73
C PHE A 250 -2.56 3.98 5.93
N ASN A 251 -2.87 4.05 4.63
CA ASN A 251 -2.45 5.15 3.77
C ASN A 251 -2.87 6.53 4.29
N VAL A 252 -4.11 6.67 4.78
CA VAL A 252 -4.63 7.93 5.35
C VAL A 252 -3.81 8.34 6.57
N GLN A 253 -3.54 7.39 7.47
CA GLN A 253 -2.71 7.64 8.66
C GLN A 253 -1.30 8.10 8.27
N MET A 254 -0.69 7.47 7.27
CA MET A 254 0.67 7.80 6.83
C MET A 254 0.74 9.11 6.03
N ASP A 255 -0.34 9.49 5.34
CA ASP A 255 -0.47 10.81 4.70
C ASP A 255 -0.58 11.93 5.74
N GLU A 256 -1.34 11.72 6.81
CA GLU A 256 -1.42 12.66 7.93
C GLU A 256 -0.10 12.77 8.70
N LEU A 257 0.61 11.64 8.88
CA LEU A 257 1.96 11.64 9.42
C LEU A 257 2.89 12.50 8.57
N ASN A 258 2.93 12.27 7.24
CA ASN A 258 3.73 13.08 6.32
C ASN A 258 3.43 14.58 6.47
N ALA A 259 2.14 14.95 6.41
CA ALA A 259 1.72 16.34 6.54
C ALA A 259 2.18 16.96 7.86
N LYS A 260 1.97 16.26 8.99
CA LYS A 260 2.37 16.72 10.31
C LYS A 260 3.89 16.88 10.45
N VAL A 261 4.67 15.92 9.95
CA VAL A 261 6.14 15.99 10.02
C VAL A 261 6.66 17.15 9.17
N VAL A 262 6.11 17.35 7.97
CA VAL A 262 6.48 18.49 7.10
C VAL A 262 6.09 19.83 7.74
N GLU A 263 4.95 19.92 8.41
CA GLU A 263 4.54 21.14 9.09
C GLU A 263 5.39 21.44 10.33
N THR A 264 5.60 20.43 11.18
CA THR A 264 6.20 20.61 12.52
C THR A 264 7.71 20.40 12.55
N GLN A 265 8.26 19.78 11.50
CA GLN A 265 9.67 19.34 11.41
C GLN A 265 10.05 18.34 12.52
N ASN A 266 9.06 17.68 13.12
CA ASN A 266 9.25 16.75 14.24
C ASN A 266 8.73 15.36 13.89
N MET A 267 9.65 14.44 13.60
CA MET A 267 9.37 13.04 13.28
C MET A 267 8.91 12.19 14.47
N LEU A 268 9.03 12.70 15.70
CA LEU A 268 8.72 11.93 16.91
C LEU A 268 7.42 12.38 17.57
N ASP A 269 6.82 13.47 17.11
CA ASP A 269 5.54 13.94 17.61
C ASP A 269 4.38 13.27 16.85
N LEU A 270 3.68 12.37 17.52
CA LEU A 270 2.45 11.76 17.00
C LEU A 270 1.18 12.46 17.49
N THR A 271 1.29 13.53 18.29
CA THR A 271 0.13 14.17 18.93
C THR A 271 -0.89 14.63 17.90
N GLY A 272 -2.14 14.22 18.09
CA GLY A 272 -3.24 14.59 17.19
C GLY A 272 -3.34 13.73 15.93
N LEU A 273 -2.44 12.77 15.73
CA LEU A 273 -2.62 11.73 14.71
C LEU A 273 -3.68 10.70 15.18
N PRO A 274 -4.39 10.06 14.24
CA PRO A 274 -5.39 9.06 14.54
C PRO A 274 -4.78 7.79 15.11
N ALA A 275 -5.58 7.03 15.87
CA ALA A 275 -5.20 5.72 16.40
C ALA A 275 -3.86 5.71 17.15
N ILE A 276 -3.53 6.77 17.90
CA ILE A 276 -2.35 6.81 18.78
C ILE A 276 -2.65 6.37 20.22
N GLU A 277 -3.90 6.41 20.66
CA GLU A 277 -4.26 6.09 22.04
C GLU A 277 -4.55 4.60 22.22
N ASP A 278 -4.23 4.05 23.39
CA ASP A 278 -4.46 2.62 23.73
C ASP A 278 -5.95 2.23 23.69
N THR A 279 -6.84 3.22 23.79
CA THR A 279 -8.28 3.04 23.72
C THR A 279 -8.85 3.87 22.57
N GLY A 280 -9.82 3.29 21.84
CA GLY A 280 -10.59 4.00 20.82
C GLY A 280 -12.06 3.63 20.90
N ASP A 281 -12.93 4.62 20.79
CA ASP A 281 -14.35 4.39 20.50
C ASP A 281 -14.62 4.89 19.09
N TYR A 282 -14.85 3.95 18.17
CA TYR A 282 -15.10 4.25 16.77
C TYR A 282 -16.21 5.29 16.57
N LYS A 283 -17.23 5.32 17.46
CA LYS A 283 -18.33 6.29 17.36
C LYS A 283 -17.87 7.72 17.60
N SER A 284 -16.89 7.94 18.47
CA SER A 284 -16.42 9.29 18.82
C SER A 284 -15.15 9.68 18.07
N SER A 285 -14.21 8.75 17.88
CA SER A 285 -12.90 9.06 17.31
C SER A 285 -12.73 8.60 15.85
N GLY A 286 -13.62 7.74 15.34
CA GLY A 286 -13.49 7.15 14.00
C GLY A 286 -12.48 6.00 13.89
N TYR A 287 -11.89 5.55 15.01
CA TYR A 287 -10.96 4.41 15.07
C TYR A 287 -11.12 3.62 16.37
N THR A 288 -10.68 2.36 16.36
CA THR A 288 -10.99 1.38 17.43
C THR A 288 -9.89 1.16 18.45
N LYS A 289 -8.63 1.26 18.05
CA LYS A 289 -7.46 0.96 18.90
C LYS A 289 -6.21 1.63 18.36
N ARG A 290 -5.15 1.69 19.17
CA ARG A 290 -3.81 2.10 18.73
C ARG A 290 -3.35 1.26 17.53
N ASN A 291 -2.79 1.90 16.52
CA ASN A 291 -2.11 1.21 15.43
C ASN A 291 -0.66 0.89 15.83
N THR A 292 -0.26 -0.39 15.76
CA THR A 292 1.10 -0.83 16.09
C THR A 292 2.15 -0.25 15.14
N ALA A 293 1.74 0.19 13.94
CA ALA A 293 2.58 0.88 12.98
C ALA A 293 3.25 2.14 13.57
N TRP A 294 2.63 2.79 14.55
CA TRP A 294 3.23 3.96 15.21
C TRP A 294 4.49 3.61 15.99
N ASP A 295 4.51 2.48 16.68
CA ASP A 295 5.68 2.03 17.44
C ASP A 295 6.81 1.59 16.51
N ASN A 296 6.46 0.95 15.40
CA ASN A 296 7.42 0.57 14.37
C ASN A 296 8.00 1.81 13.67
N TYR A 297 7.16 2.78 13.32
CA TYR A 297 7.58 4.06 12.78
C TYR A 297 8.54 4.79 13.72
N LEU A 298 8.19 4.95 15.01
CA LEU A 298 9.02 5.70 15.96
C LEU A 298 10.42 5.09 16.12
N LYS A 299 10.54 3.75 16.10
CA LYS A 299 11.83 3.05 16.14
C LYS A 299 12.71 3.43 14.94
N LEU A 300 12.13 3.44 13.72
CA LEU A 300 12.86 3.81 12.51
C LEU A 300 13.14 5.32 12.47
N ALA A 301 12.18 6.14 12.89
CA ALA A 301 12.26 7.59 12.91
C ALA A 301 13.39 8.07 13.83
N GLU A 302 13.55 7.47 15.01
CA GLU A 302 14.64 7.80 15.93
C GLU A 302 16.01 7.51 15.32
N LYS A 303 16.17 6.33 14.71
CA LYS A 303 17.43 5.94 14.03
C LYS A 303 17.76 6.87 12.87
N LEU A 304 16.78 7.12 12.00
CA LEU A 304 16.98 7.97 10.82
C LEU A 304 17.21 9.44 11.19
N LEU A 305 16.52 9.94 12.22
CA LEU A 305 16.72 11.29 12.76
C LEU A 305 18.14 11.47 13.31
N ASN A 306 18.67 10.48 14.03
CA ASN A 306 20.03 10.50 14.53
C ASN A 306 21.06 10.54 13.39
N GLU A 307 20.83 9.77 12.33
CA GLU A 307 21.67 9.79 11.13
C GLU A 307 21.66 11.17 10.44
N MET A 308 20.47 11.74 10.21
CA MET A 308 20.34 13.06 9.60
C MET A 308 20.99 14.18 10.43
N LYS A 309 20.91 14.10 11.77
CA LYS A 309 21.61 15.03 12.67
C LYS A 309 23.12 14.85 12.61
N ALA A 310 23.61 13.62 12.54
CA ALA A 310 25.05 13.34 12.42
C ALA A 310 25.63 13.92 11.13
N ASP A 311 24.87 13.85 10.03
CA ASP A 311 25.23 14.43 8.74
C ASP A 311 25.00 15.95 8.65
N LYS A 312 24.37 16.56 9.68
CA LYS A 312 24.05 18.00 9.76
C LYS A 312 23.18 18.49 8.59
N VAL A 313 22.19 17.68 8.20
CA VAL A 313 21.22 18.06 7.16
C VAL A 313 19.95 18.71 7.72
N LEU A 314 19.74 18.64 9.04
CA LEU A 314 18.64 19.27 9.79
C LEU A 314 19.17 20.37 10.72
#